data_AF-V9IHR5-F1
#
_entry.id   AF-V9IHR5-F1
#
_cell.length_a   1.000
_cell.length_b   1.000
_cell.length_c   1.000
_cell.angle_alpha   90.00
_cell.angle_beta   90.00
_cell.angle_gamma   90.00
#
_symmetry.space_group_name_H-M   'P 1'
#
loop_
_entity.id
_entity.type
_entity.pdbx_description
1 polymer ?
#
loop_
_entity_poly.entity_id
_entity_poly.type
_entity_poly.pdbx_seq_one_letter_code
_entity_poly.pdbx_strand_id
1 'polypeptide(L)' 'MISFNTSVSTASIEDLYRSTILWVEQHCSLVDLRPAVLNSLRYLCTATDILSDPGRLPEEALAAVDRTERRRSTQ' A
#
# COMPACT_ATOMS: atom_id res chain seq x y z
N MET A 1 1.42 6.33 15.11
CA MET A 1 1.44 4.89 14.80
C MET A 1 2.80 4.35 15.17
N ILE A 2 2.86 3.22 15.87
CA ILE A 2 4.12 2.52 16.12
C ILE A 2 4.51 1.83 14.81
N SER A 3 5.73 2.07 14.35
CA SER A 3 6.23 1.45 13.12
C SER A 3 6.50 -0.04 13.34
N PHE A 4 6.41 -0.83 12.27
CA PHE A 4 6.70 -2.26 12.31
C PHE A 4 8.07 -2.55 12.96
N ASN A 5 9.13 -1.86 12.50
CA ASN A 5 10.51 -2.05 12.98
C ASN A 5 10.70 -1.75 14.48
N THR A 6 9.86 -0.92 15.09
CA THR A 6 9.95 -0.62 16.52
C THR A 6 9.08 -1.57 17.36
N SER A 7 8.18 -2.33 16.73
CA SER A 7 7.20 -3.17 17.44
C SER A 7 7.46 -4.67 17.39
N VAL A 8 8.15 -5.17 16.36
CA VAL A 8 8.45 -6.60 16.23
C VAL A 8 9.71 -7.00 16.97
N SER A 9 9.69 -8.20 17.55
CA SER A 9 10.86 -8.79 18.23
C SER A 9 11.70 -9.55 17.22
N THR A 10 13.03 -9.38 17.28
CA THR A 10 13.99 -10.15 16.48
C THR A 10 14.82 -11.12 17.33
N ALA A 11 14.39 -11.37 18.58
CA ALA A 11 15.13 -12.21 19.53
C ALA A 11 15.19 -13.68 19.11
N SER A 12 14.15 -14.17 18.43
CA SER A 12 14.07 -15.49 17.85
C SER A 12 13.11 -15.50 16.66
N ILE A 13 13.13 -16.56 15.86
CA ILE A 13 12.21 -16.69 14.72
C ILE A 13 10.76 -16.85 15.19
N GLU A 14 10.55 -17.49 16.34
CA GLU A 14 9.23 -17.70 16.95
C GLU A 14 8.67 -16.39 17.49
N ASP A 15 9.51 -15.61 18.19
CA ASP A 15 9.14 -14.28 18.69
C ASP A 15 8.85 -13.31 17.54
N LEU A 16 9.64 -13.37 16.46
CA LEU A 16 9.41 -12.58 15.26
C LEU A 16 8.06 -12.91 14.63
N TYR A 17 7.77 -14.19 14.44
CA TYR A 17 6.50 -14.64 13.89
C TYR A 17 5.33 -14.16 14.76
N ARG A 18 5.39 -14.42 16.07
CA ARG A 18 4.33 -14.05 17.00
C ARG A 18 4.10 -12.54 17.07
N SER A 19 5.17 -11.76 17.20
CA SER A 19 5.08 -10.30 17.28
C SER A 19 4.64 -9.66 15.96
N THR A 20 5.00 -10.25 14.82
CA THR A 20 4.51 -9.82 13.51
C THR A 20 2.99 -10.02 13.39
N ILE A 21 2.48 -11.20 13.74
CA ILE A 21 1.03 -11.47 13.69
C ILE A 21 0.26 -10.52 14.60
N LEU A 22 0.73 -10.32 15.84
CA LEU A 22 0.10 -9.37 16.77
C LEU A 22 0.08 -7.94 16.22
N TRP A 23 1.16 -7.49 15.58
CA TRP A 23 1.21 -6.15 14.98
C TRP A 23 0.20 -6.02 13.82
N VAL A 24 0.07 -7.05 12.98
CA VAL A 24 -0.91 -7.10 11.89
C VAL A 24 -2.33 -7.06 12.44
N GLU A 25 -2.66 -7.83 13.47
CA GLU A 25 -3.99 -7.82 14.07
C GLU A 25 -4.37 -6.45 14.65
N GLN A 26 -3.39 -5.72 15.20
CA GLN A 26 -3.61 -4.40 15.82
C GLN A 26 -3.66 -3.23 14.83
N HIS A 27 -3.00 -3.35 13.67
CA HIS A 27 -2.81 -2.21 12.76
C HIS A 27 -3.28 -2.45 11.32
N CYS A 28 -3.56 -3.70 10.96
CA CYS A 28 -4.05 -4.08 9.64
C CYS A 28 -5.47 -4.64 9.70
N SER A 29 -6.25 -4.27 10.72
CA SER A 29 -7.68 -4.60 10.76
C SER A 29 -8.40 -3.95 9.57
N LEU A 30 -9.47 -4.57 9.09
CA LEU A 30 -10.28 -3.99 8.00
C LEU A 30 -10.84 -2.61 8.34
N VAL A 31 -11.09 -2.32 9.62
CA VAL A 31 -11.57 -1.01 10.08
C VAL A 31 -10.47 0.03 9.97
N ASP A 32 -9.25 -0.31 10.36
CA ASP A 32 -8.07 0.58 10.30
C ASP A 32 -7.57 0.80 8.87
N LEU A 33 -7.66 -0.22 8.02
CA LEU A 33 -7.24 -0.13 6.62
C LEU A 33 -8.27 0.56 5.73
N ARG A 34 -9.56 0.56 6.10
CA ARG A 34 -10.63 1.11 5.27
C ARG A 34 -10.38 2.57 4.83
N PRO A 35 -9.98 3.51 5.71
CA PRO A 35 -9.69 4.88 5.28
C PRO A 35 -8.55 4.98 4.27
N ALA A 36 -7.50 4.18 4.44
CA ALA A 36 -6.37 4.15 3.52
C ALA A 36 -6.76 3.55 2.17
N VAL A 37 -7.43 2.40 2.17
CA VAL A 37 -7.89 1.72 0.95
C VAL A 37 -8.90 2.58 0.20
N LEU A 38 -9.92 3.12 0.87
CA LEU A 38 -10.93 3.96 0.23
C LEU A 38 -10.35 5.27 -0.30
N ASN A 39 -9.39 5.89 0.40
CA ASN A 39 -8.72 7.07 -0.14
C ASN A 39 -7.87 6.74 -1.37
N SER A 40 -7.17 5.61 -1.37
CA SER A 40 -6.42 5.13 -2.54
C SER A 40 -7.34 4.83 -3.72
N LEU A 41 -8.47 4.16 -3.48
CA LEU A 41 -9.49 3.89 -4.50
C LEU A 41 -10.11 5.19 -5.02
N ARG A 42 -10.47 6.12 -4.13
CA ARG A 42 -11.00 7.44 -4.50
C ARG A 42 -10.00 8.22 -5.35
N TYR A 43 -8.72 8.20 -4.97
CA TYR A 43 -7.66 8.83 -5.74
C TYR A 43 -7.53 8.18 -7.12
N LEU A 44 -7.51 6.85 -7.19
CA LEU A 44 -7.48 6.11 -8.46
C LEU A 44 -8.65 6.51 -9.36
N CYS A 45 -9.87 6.58 -8.82
CA CYS A 45 -11.04 7.05 -9.56
C CYS A 45 -10.93 8.47 -10.14
N THR A 46 -10.05 9.30 -9.61
CA THR A 46 -9.78 10.66 -10.14
C THR A 46 -8.52 10.74 -11.00
N ALA A 47 -7.60 9.78 -10.85
CA ALA A 47 -6.31 9.75 -11.54
C ALA A 47 -6.32 8.83 -12.78
N THR A 48 -7.37 8.01 -12.91
CA THR A 48 -7.56 7.00 -13.96
C THR A 48 -8.99 7.06 -14.45
N ASP A 49 -9.24 6.61 -15.68
CA ASP A 49 -10.60 6.50 -16.23
C ASP A 49 -11.36 5.28 -15.67
N ILE A 50 -10.90 4.65 -14.58
CA ILE A 50 -11.41 3.37 -14.05
C ILE A 50 -12.93 3.32 -13.81
N LEU A 51 -13.56 4.45 -13.48
CA LEU A 51 -15.01 4.53 -13.27
C LEU A 51 -15.81 4.58 -14.58
N SER A 52 -15.20 5.01 -15.68
CA SER A 52 -15.83 5.13 -17.00
C SER A 52 -15.40 4.00 -17.94
N ASP A 53 -14.14 3.56 -17.84
CA ASP A 53 -13.57 2.45 -18.60
C ASP A 53 -12.54 1.68 -17.75
N PRO A 54 -12.98 0.70 -16.94
CA PRO A 54 -12.11 -0.07 -16.06
C PRO A 54 -11.08 -0.92 -16.82
N GLY A 55 -11.27 -1.16 -18.13
CA GLY A 55 -10.34 -1.92 -18.96
C GLY A 55 -9.00 -1.20 -19.21
N ARG A 56 -8.95 0.13 -19.03
CA ARG A 56 -7.76 0.95 -19.28
C ARG A 56 -6.81 1.07 -18.09
N LEU A 57 -7.26 0.67 -16.89
CA LEU A 57 -6.45 0.71 -15.67
C LEU A 57 -5.07 0.03 -15.80
N PRO A 58 -4.92 -1.15 -16.44
CA PRO A 58 -3.62 -1.79 -16.59
C PRO A 58 -2.63 -0.95 -17.41
N GLU A 59 -3.08 -0.36 -18.52
CA GLU A 59 -2.25 0.51 -19.36
C GLU A 59 -1.87 1.80 -18.63
N GLU A 60 -2.82 2.41 -17.92
CA GLU A 60 -2.59 3.63 -17.15
C GLU A 60 -1.63 3.40 -15.97
N ALA A 61 -1.72 2.23 -15.32
CA ALA A 61 -0.78 1.82 -14.28
C ALA A 61 0.65 1.66 -14.83
N LEU A 62 0.81 0.98 -15.97
CA LEU A 62 2.11 0.84 -16.64
C LEU A 62 2.70 2.19 -17.05
N ALA A 63 1.89 3.09 -17.61
CA ALA A 63 2.32 4.43 -17.98
C ALA A 63 2.73 5.29 -16.77
N ALA A 64 2.05 5.15 -15.63
CA ALA A 64 2.40 5.85 -14.40
C ALA A 64 3.76 5.41 -13.83
N VAL A 65 4.08 4.11 -13.95
CA VAL A 65 5.40 3.57 -13.56
C VAL A 65 6.50 4.13 -14.47
N ASP A 66 6.33 4.09 -15.80
CA ASP A 66 7.33 4.65 -16.74
C ASP A 66 7.59 6.14 -16.52
N ARG A 67 6.54 6.92 -16.24
CA ARG A 67 6.68 8.35 -15.88
C ARG A 67 7.46 8.57 -14.59
N THR A 68 7.31 7.67 -13.61
CA THR A 68 8.00 7.76 -12.33
C THR A 68 9.50 7.49 -12.49
N GLU A 69 9.85 6.49 -13.31
CA GLU A 69 11.24 6.18 -13.68
C GLU A 69 11.88 7.34 -14.45
N ARG A 70 11.16 7.93 -15.42
CA ARG A 70 11.65 9.10 -16.16
C ARG A 70 11.98 10.29 -15.25
N ARG A 71 11.13 10.57 -14.27
CA ARG A 71 11.35 11.66 -13.31
C ARG A 71 12.58 11.42 -12.43
N ARG A 72 12.84 10.17 -12.04
CA ARG A 72 14.05 9.80 -11.29
C ARG A 72 15.32 9.94 -12.13
N SER A 73 15.28 9.61 -13.41
CA SER A 73 16.44 9.74 -14.31
C SER A 73 16.82 11.18 -14.65
N THR A 74 15.89 12.13 -14.48
CA THR A 74 16.15 13.57 -14.68
C THR A 74 16.51 14.32 -13.41
N GLN A 75 16.64 13.63 -12.27
CA GLN A 75 17.01 14.20 -10.98
C GLN A 75 18.43 13.80 -10.58
#